data_AF-A0A1S0TKS7-F1
#
_entry.id   AF-A0A1S0TKS7-F1
#
_cell.length_a   1.000
_cell.length_b   1.000
_cell.length_c   1.000
_cell.angle_alpha   90.00
_cell.angle_beta   90.00
_cell.angle_gamma   90.00
#
_symmetry.space_group_name_H-M   'P 1'
#
loop_
_entity.id
_entity.type
_entity.pdbx_description
1 polymer ?
#
loop_
_entity_poly.entity_id
_entity_poly.type
_entity_poly.pdbx_seq_one_letter_code
_entity_poly.pdbx_strand_id
1 'polypeptide(L)'
;MKSKREVWLADQVGIRGIELYIPKLYINQEDLETFDNVEKGKYTIGLGQDEMSFCADHEDITSICLTVVSKLLRNYKLSAKDIGFLCVGTETLIDKSKSVKTSLMKLFEENCDIEGVDVKNACYGGTQALFHAIDWIYANWELEKRYAIAVMADIAVYGAGPARCTGGAGAFAALVGPNAVLSFERGLRAAYMVDVYDFYKPSQPVPSEYPVVEGQASLQSYLTAVDETYKLYCQKAKKLRDEVINISDFDGVFFHCPFTRLVQKALGVLAFIDFKRGLNSHLADIERAKPSAFLLEPRELNYMSRDFAKMTTQISAKLWTQKTEPFLLLNRRIGNAYTASLYLQLISFFIVRRMSKL
;
A
#
# COMPACT_ATOMS: atom_id res chain seq x y z
N MET A 1 -34.87 4.90 -11.95
CA MET A 1 -33.88 5.11 -13.04
C MET A 1 -32.93 6.20 -12.58
N LYS A 2 -31.67 5.89 -12.33
CA LYS A 2 -30.65 6.94 -12.15
C LYS A 2 -30.61 7.78 -13.43
N SER A 3 -30.53 9.10 -13.32
CA SER A 3 -30.45 9.99 -14.47
C SER A 3 -29.20 9.66 -15.30
N LYS A 4 -29.19 9.94 -16.62
CA LYS A 4 -27.99 9.80 -17.47
C LYS A 4 -26.77 10.54 -16.91
N ARG A 5 -26.97 11.61 -16.13
CA ARG A 5 -25.92 12.39 -15.44
C ARG A 5 -25.32 11.63 -14.24
N GLU A 6 -26.13 10.88 -13.50
CA GLU A 6 -25.68 10.03 -12.39
C GLU A 6 -24.85 8.81 -12.84
N VAL A 7 -24.93 8.43 -14.11
CA VAL A 7 -24.19 7.28 -14.68
C VAL A 7 -22.86 7.71 -15.31
N TRP A 8 -22.72 8.96 -15.76
CA TRP A 8 -21.59 9.38 -16.61
C TRP A 8 -20.32 9.83 -15.85
N LEU A 9 -20.42 10.26 -14.59
CA LEU A 9 -19.28 10.66 -13.76
C LEU A 9 -19.03 9.74 -12.56
N ALA A 10 -20.05 9.00 -12.10
CA ALA A 10 -19.96 8.23 -10.87
C ALA A 10 -19.03 7.00 -10.95
N ASP A 11 -18.92 6.37 -12.13
CA ASP A 11 -18.35 5.02 -12.27
C ASP A 11 -16.97 4.98 -12.96
N GLN A 12 -16.37 6.14 -13.25
CA GLN A 12 -15.07 6.21 -13.95
C GLN A 12 -14.03 7.13 -13.31
N VAL A 13 -14.23 7.56 -12.06
CA VAL A 13 -13.20 8.31 -11.32
C VAL A 13 -12.16 7.35 -10.76
N GLY A 14 -10.89 7.68 -10.98
CA GLY A 14 -9.79 6.92 -10.42
C GLY A 14 -8.46 7.35 -11.04
N ILE A 15 -7.51 6.42 -11.12
CA ILE A 15 -6.15 6.71 -11.57
C ILE A 15 -6.11 6.70 -13.11
N ARG A 16 -5.74 7.86 -13.68
CA ARG A 16 -5.51 8.07 -15.12
C ARG A 16 -4.04 7.90 -15.49
N GLY A 17 -3.15 8.24 -14.56
CA GLY A 17 -1.72 8.24 -14.79
C GLY A 17 -0.94 7.89 -13.54
N ILE A 18 0.19 7.22 -13.73
CA ILE A 18 1.06 6.74 -12.65
C ILE A 18 2.48 7.13 -13.01
N GLU A 19 3.22 7.64 -12.04
CA GLU A 19 4.67 7.80 -12.13
C GLU A 19 5.33 7.24 -10.88
N LEU A 20 6.52 6.67 -11.03
CA LEU A 20 7.30 6.09 -9.95
C LEU A 20 8.71 6.65 -9.95
N TYR A 21 9.18 6.99 -8.75
CA TYR A 21 10.57 7.27 -8.47
C TYR A 21 11.10 6.26 -7.46
N ILE A 22 12.27 5.71 -7.76
CA ILE A 22 13.05 4.86 -6.87
C ILE A 22 14.46 5.44 -6.87
N PRO A 23 15.12 5.58 -5.71
CA PRO A 23 16.54 5.92 -5.67
C PRO A 23 17.38 4.97 -6.50
N LYS A 24 18.52 5.46 -7.01
CA LYS A 24 19.40 4.65 -7.86
C LYS A 24 20.27 3.67 -7.07
N LEU A 25 20.41 3.89 -5.77
CA LEU A 25 21.24 3.07 -4.89
C LEU A 25 20.40 1.99 -4.22
N TYR A 26 20.99 0.81 -4.09
CA TYR A 26 20.43 -0.31 -3.35
C TYR A 26 21.54 -1.11 -2.69
N ILE A 27 21.16 -1.89 -1.69
CA ILE A 27 22.01 -2.90 -1.04
C ILE A 27 21.42 -4.27 -1.36
N ASN A 28 22.26 -5.23 -1.76
CA ASN A 28 21.85 -6.62 -1.92
C ASN A 28 21.65 -7.28 -0.55
N GLN A 29 20.55 -8.00 -0.36
CA GLN A 29 20.22 -8.60 0.94
C GLN A 29 21.15 -9.76 1.31
N GLU A 30 21.72 -10.50 0.37
CA GLU A 30 22.74 -11.54 0.64
C GLU A 30 24.04 -10.92 1.18
N ASP A 31 24.45 -9.78 0.60
CA ASP A 31 25.61 -9.02 1.09
C ASP A 31 25.33 -8.48 2.50
N LEU A 32 24.10 -8.00 2.76
CA LEU A 32 23.69 -7.53 4.08
C LEU A 32 23.61 -8.66 5.11
N GLU A 33 23.18 -9.87 4.71
CA GLU A 33 23.23 -11.06 5.58
C GLU A 33 24.66 -11.36 6.05
N THR A 34 25.61 -11.27 5.11
CA THR A 34 27.04 -11.45 5.39
C THR A 34 27.57 -10.36 6.32
N PHE A 35 27.23 -9.10 6.05
CA PHE A 35 27.65 -7.95 6.85
C PHE A 35 27.12 -8.00 8.28
N ASP A 36 25.84 -8.35 8.46
CA ASP A 36 25.19 -8.47 9.77
C ASP A 36 25.55 -9.77 10.52
N ASN A 37 26.33 -10.67 9.89
CA ASN A 37 26.72 -11.98 10.42
C ASN A 37 25.50 -12.83 10.84
N VAL A 38 24.53 -12.95 9.95
CA VAL A 38 23.32 -13.77 10.13
C VAL A 38 23.33 -14.99 9.22
N GLU A 39 22.48 -15.97 9.52
CA GLU A 39 22.35 -17.18 8.69
C GLU A 39 21.92 -16.83 7.26
N LYS A 40 22.53 -17.51 6.29
CA LYS A 40 22.17 -17.39 4.87
C LYS A 40 20.68 -17.67 4.67
N GLY A 41 19.99 -16.79 3.97
CA GLY A 41 18.57 -16.91 3.71
C GLY A 41 17.67 -16.24 4.75
N LYS A 42 18.22 -15.68 5.84
CA LYS A 42 17.41 -14.99 6.86
C LYS A 42 16.60 -13.84 6.26
N TYR A 43 17.19 -13.06 5.36
CA TYR A 43 16.56 -11.93 4.67
C TYR A 43 15.95 -12.37 3.34
N THR A 44 16.70 -13.11 2.52
CA THR A 44 16.25 -13.48 1.16
C THR A 44 15.11 -14.50 1.14
N ILE A 45 15.07 -15.43 2.10
CA ILE A 45 14.03 -16.44 2.23
C ILE A 45 13.09 -16.11 3.40
N GLY A 46 13.65 -15.77 4.57
CA GLY A 46 12.88 -15.52 5.79
C GLY A 46 11.98 -14.29 5.69
N LEU A 47 12.47 -13.21 5.09
CA LEU A 47 11.68 -12.01 4.80
C LEU A 47 11.17 -11.99 3.36
N GLY A 48 11.88 -12.65 2.45
CA GLY A 48 11.57 -12.66 1.03
C GLY A 48 12.05 -11.39 0.32
N GLN A 49 13.17 -10.81 0.75
CA GLN A 49 13.72 -9.57 0.20
C GLN A 49 15.03 -9.83 -0.55
N ASP A 50 15.18 -9.26 -1.75
CA ASP A 50 16.37 -9.44 -2.60
C ASP A 50 17.29 -8.22 -2.54
N GLU A 51 16.73 -7.02 -2.61
CA GLU A 51 17.45 -5.74 -2.61
C GLU A 51 16.70 -4.73 -1.73
N MET A 52 17.42 -3.75 -1.19
CA MET A 52 16.87 -2.65 -0.40
C MET A 52 17.36 -1.31 -0.94
N SER A 53 16.45 -0.53 -1.49
CA SER A 53 16.74 0.82 -1.99
C SER A 53 16.95 1.81 -0.85
N PHE A 54 17.81 2.81 -1.07
CA PHE A 54 18.05 3.87 -0.09
C PHE A 54 18.44 5.19 -0.77
N CYS A 55 18.13 6.29 -0.10
CA CYS A 55 18.55 7.63 -0.51
C CYS A 55 19.98 7.93 -0.06
N ALA A 56 20.78 8.55 -0.93
CA ALA A 56 22.02 9.20 -0.50
C ALA A 56 21.73 10.61 0.06
N ASP A 57 22.78 11.29 0.51
CA ASP A 57 22.75 12.63 1.12
C ASP A 57 22.11 13.74 0.25
N HIS A 58 22.02 13.54 -1.06
CA HIS A 58 21.41 14.47 -2.01
C HIS A 58 19.90 14.22 -2.26
N GLU A 59 19.31 13.22 -1.60
CA GLU A 59 17.90 12.86 -1.76
C GLU A 59 17.16 12.94 -0.42
N ASP A 60 16.04 13.65 -0.39
CA ASP A 60 15.14 13.75 0.77
C ASP A 60 13.69 13.55 0.32
N ILE A 61 12.76 13.56 1.29
CA ILE A 61 11.33 13.39 1.00
C ILE A 61 10.79 14.41 -0.01
N THR A 62 11.28 15.66 0.05
CA THR A 62 10.84 16.72 -0.86
C THR A 62 11.39 16.51 -2.26
N SER A 63 12.66 16.14 -2.40
CA SER A 63 13.30 15.97 -3.70
C SER A 63 12.75 14.77 -4.46
N ILE A 64 12.45 13.65 -3.77
CA ILE A 64 11.82 12.49 -4.41
C ILE A 64 10.37 12.80 -4.82
N CYS A 65 9.63 13.59 -4.02
CA CYS A 65 8.28 14.05 -4.38
C CYS A 65 8.30 15.03 -5.57
N LEU A 66 9.22 16.01 -5.57
CA LEU A 66 9.41 16.93 -6.70
C LEU A 66 9.73 16.16 -7.98
N THR A 67 10.59 15.14 -7.88
CA THR A 67 11.00 14.33 -9.02
C THR A 67 9.84 13.56 -9.62
N VAL A 68 9.06 12.84 -8.80
CA VAL A 68 7.94 12.02 -9.30
C VAL A 68 6.81 12.90 -9.86
N VAL A 69 6.50 14.04 -9.24
CA VAL A 69 5.46 14.96 -9.74
C VAL A 69 5.92 15.66 -11.00
N SER A 70 7.16 16.14 -11.08
CA SER A 70 7.71 16.76 -12.29
C SER A 70 7.67 15.79 -13.48
N LYS A 71 8.03 14.53 -13.25
CA LYS A 71 7.93 13.47 -14.27
C LYS A 71 6.49 13.21 -14.68
N LEU A 72 5.55 13.11 -13.73
CA LEU A 72 4.12 12.92 -14.01
C LEU A 72 3.59 14.05 -14.91
N LEU A 73 3.82 15.31 -14.55
CA LEU A 73 3.37 16.47 -15.34
C LEU A 73 3.93 16.42 -16.77
N ARG A 74 5.22 16.12 -16.92
CA ARG A 74 5.90 16.04 -18.22
C ARG A 74 5.40 14.88 -19.08
N ASN A 75 5.34 13.67 -18.52
CA ASN A 75 5.01 12.45 -19.24
C ASN A 75 3.54 12.43 -19.68
N TYR A 76 2.66 13.02 -18.88
CA TYR A 76 1.23 13.15 -19.19
C TYR A 76 0.88 14.48 -19.87
N LYS A 77 1.88 15.32 -20.17
CA LYS A 77 1.73 16.62 -20.87
C LYS A 77 0.72 17.56 -20.20
N LEU A 78 0.80 17.65 -18.88
CA LEU A 78 -0.07 18.48 -18.04
C LEU A 78 0.57 19.84 -17.78
N SER A 79 -0.24 20.88 -17.81
CA SER A 79 0.12 22.22 -17.34
C SER A 79 -0.27 22.42 -15.87
N ALA A 80 0.28 23.45 -15.23
CA ALA A 80 -0.08 23.78 -13.85
C ALA A 80 -1.58 24.09 -13.66
N LYS A 81 -2.24 24.62 -14.70
CA LYS A 81 -3.67 24.98 -14.70
C LYS A 81 -4.60 23.77 -14.76
N ASP A 82 -4.09 22.62 -15.18
CA ASP A 82 -4.88 21.38 -15.26
C ASP A 82 -5.10 20.75 -13.88
N ILE A 83 -4.41 21.20 -12.84
CA ILE A 83 -4.43 20.61 -11.49
C ILE A 83 -5.17 21.54 -10.53
N GLY A 84 -6.15 21.01 -9.80
CA GLY A 84 -6.91 21.73 -8.77
C GLY A 84 -6.73 21.18 -7.36
N PHE A 85 -6.14 19.99 -7.23
CA PHE A 85 -5.88 19.37 -5.93
C PHE A 85 -4.56 18.60 -5.94
N LEU A 86 -3.77 18.76 -4.88
CA LEU A 86 -2.52 18.04 -4.66
C LEU A 86 -2.40 17.66 -3.18
N CYS A 87 -2.32 16.35 -2.91
CA CYS A 87 -2.18 15.83 -1.55
C CYS A 87 -1.00 14.87 -1.46
N VAL A 88 -0.21 14.99 -0.39
CA VAL A 88 0.95 14.12 -0.14
C VAL A 88 0.67 13.23 1.06
N GLY A 89 0.77 11.92 0.90
CA GLY A 89 0.81 10.96 2.00
C GLY A 89 2.26 10.59 2.28
N THR A 90 2.73 10.90 3.49
CA THR A 90 4.09 10.54 3.93
C THR A 90 4.13 10.42 5.45
N GLU A 91 5.02 9.56 5.94
CA GLU A 91 5.42 9.51 7.34
C GLU A 91 6.87 9.96 7.59
N THR A 92 7.56 10.38 6.53
CA THR A 92 8.91 10.93 6.53
C THR A 92 8.85 12.44 6.74
N LEU A 93 9.02 12.89 7.99
CA LEU A 93 8.91 14.30 8.35
C LEU A 93 10.27 14.99 8.37
N ILE A 94 10.40 16.07 7.60
CA ILE A 94 11.54 17.00 7.66
C ILE A 94 11.19 18.32 8.36
N ASP A 95 9.90 18.65 8.44
CA ASP A 95 9.37 19.82 9.15
C ASP A 95 8.08 19.41 9.88
N LYS A 96 7.85 19.99 11.06
CA LYS A 96 6.69 19.65 11.90
C LYS A 96 5.42 20.43 11.54
N SER A 97 5.54 21.49 10.75
CA SER A 97 4.45 22.40 10.38
C SER A 97 4.36 22.59 8.86
N LYS A 98 5.49 22.87 8.19
CA LYS A 98 5.51 23.06 6.74
C LYS A 98 5.35 21.71 6.03
N SER A 99 4.30 21.61 5.22
CA SER A 99 4.01 20.42 4.42
C SER A 99 4.93 20.28 3.20
N VAL A 100 5.22 19.05 2.80
CA VAL A 100 5.86 18.71 1.52
C VAL A 100 5.04 19.26 0.36
N LYS A 101 3.70 19.20 0.44
CA LYS A 101 2.79 19.81 -0.54
C LYS A 101 3.15 21.26 -0.86
N THR A 102 3.46 22.08 0.14
CA THR A 102 3.83 23.49 -0.12
C THR A 102 5.17 23.63 -0.83
N SER A 103 6.10 22.69 -0.65
CA SER A 103 7.35 22.64 -1.43
C SER A 103 7.10 22.24 -2.88
N LEU A 104 6.11 21.36 -3.13
CA LEU A 104 5.71 20.95 -4.48
C LEU A 104 5.06 22.08 -5.29
N MET A 105 4.50 23.10 -4.64
CA MET A 105 3.93 24.27 -5.32
C MET A 105 4.94 25.02 -6.20
N LYS A 106 6.26 24.82 -6.01
CA LYS A 106 7.31 25.30 -6.93
C LYS A 106 7.19 24.75 -8.35
N LEU A 107 6.49 23.63 -8.55
CA LEU A 107 6.20 23.08 -9.87
C LEU A 107 4.97 23.73 -10.54
N PHE A 108 4.26 24.59 -9.80
CA PHE A 108 2.97 25.17 -10.17
C PHE A 108 2.96 26.69 -10.03
N GLU A 109 4.10 27.38 -10.18
CA GLU A 109 4.23 28.82 -9.87
C GLU A 109 3.19 29.71 -10.59
N GLU A 110 2.65 29.26 -11.72
CA GLU A 110 1.58 29.96 -12.46
C GLU A 110 0.15 29.69 -11.93
N ASN A 111 -0.03 28.74 -11.01
CA ASN A 111 -1.30 28.34 -10.43
C ASN A 111 -1.18 28.09 -8.90
N CYS A 112 -1.57 29.10 -8.12
CA CYS A 112 -1.63 29.00 -6.66
C CYS A 112 -2.98 28.48 -6.12
N ASP A 113 -3.99 28.29 -6.98
CA ASP A 113 -5.30 27.78 -6.61
C ASP A 113 -5.33 26.25 -6.73
N ILE A 114 -4.62 25.58 -5.81
CA ILE A 114 -4.54 24.13 -5.73
C ILE A 114 -4.77 23.71 -4.28
N GLU A 115 -5.88 23.03 -4.02
CA GLU A 115 -6.23 22.49 -2.70
C GLU A 115 -5.30 21.34 -2.26
N GLY A 116 -5.47 20.89 -1.01
CA GLY A 116 -4.76 19.75 -0.44
C GLY A 116 -3.52 20.12 0.38
N VAL A 117 -3.09 19.15 1.20
CA VAL A 117 -2.03 19.26 2.22
C VAL A 117 -1.31 17.91 2.36
N ASP A 118 -0.43 17.79 3.35
CA ASP A 118 0.11 16.49 3.74
C ASP A 118 -0.88 15.74 4.65
N VAL A 119 -0.98 14.43 4.49
CA VAL A 119 -1.79 13.53 5.31
C VAL A 119 -0.89 12.45 5.89
N LYS A 120 -0.97 12.26 7.20
CA LYS A 120 -0.08 11.34 7.91
C LYS A 120 -0.86 10.40 8.82
N ASN A 121 -0.66 9.10 8.61
CA ASN A 121 -0.90 8.05 9.58
C ASN A 121 -0.05 6.83 9.19
N ALA A 122 1.23 6.84 9.57
CA ALA A 122 2.22 5.86 9.15
C ALA A 122 2.12 5.56 7.63
N CYS A 123 2.27 4.29 7.25
CA CYS A 123 2.18 3.83 5.86
C CYS A 123 0.77 3.99 5.23
N TYR A 124 -0.26 4.37 5.99
CA TYR A 124 -1.62 4.56 5.46
C TYR A 124 -1.85 5.95 4.85
N GLY A 125 -1.00 6.93 5.18
CA GLY A 125 -1.18 8.33 4.73
C GLY A 125 -1.33 8.47 3.20
N GLY A 126 -0.63 7.63 2.43
CA GLY A 126 -0.74 7.59 0.97
C GLY A 126 -2.12 7.17 0.45
N THR A 127 -2.71 6.13 1.05
CA THR A 127 -4.07 5.70 0.72
C THR A 127 -5.09 6.77 1.06
N GLN A 128 -4.95 7.44 2.20
CA GLN A 128 -5.85 8.52 2.59
C GLN A 128 -5.71 9.74 1.66
N ALA A 129 -4.50 10.09 1.22
CA ALA A 129 -4.28 11.14 0.22
C ALA A 129 -4.94 10.81 -1.12
N LEU A 130 -4.86 9.54 -1.56
CA LEU A 130 -5.55 9.08 -2.77
C LEU A 130 -7.08 9.14 -2.62
N PHE A 131 -7.62 8.77 -1.46
CA PHE A 131 -9.05 8.92 -1.19
C PHE A 131 -9.50 10.38 -1.22
N HIS A 132 -8.75 11.29 -0.61
CA HIS A 132 -9.06 12.73 -0.69
C HIS A 132 -9.04 13.23 -2.13
N ALA A 133 -8.07 12.81 -2.96
CA ALA A 133 -8.01 13.17 -4.37
C ALA A 133 -9.24 12.68 -5.15
N ILE A 134 -9.69 11.43 -4.92
CA ILE A 134 -10.90 10.88 -5.54
C ILE A 134 -12.15 11.63 -5.07
N ASP A 135 -12.25 11.88 -3.78
CA ASP A 135 -13.42 12.54 -3.18
C ASP A 135 -13.52 14.00 -3.65
N TRP A 136 -12.38 14.69 -3.79
CA TRP A 136 -12.31 16.03 -4.38
C TRP A 136 -12.74 16.03 -5.85
N ILE A 137 -12.34 15.02 -6.66
CA ILE A 137 -12.83 14.90 -8.05
C ILE A 137 -14.35 14.73 -8.09
N TYR A 138 -14.92 13.89 -7.22
CA TYR A 138 -16.37 13.75 -7.14
C TYR A 138 -17.08 15.04 -6.74
N ALA A 139 -16.46 15.88 -5.91
CA ALA A 139 -17.02 17.16 -5.48
C ALA A 139 -16.89 18.27 -6.52
N ASN A 140 -15.75 18.37 -7.21
CA ASN A 140 -15.36 19.59 -7.93
C ASN A 140 -15.24 19.43 -9.46
N TRP A 141 -15.20 18.22 -10.00
CA TRP A 141 -14.91 18.01 -11.42
C TRP A 141 -15.89 18.72 -12.37
N GLU A 142 -17.20 18.69 -12.08
CA GLU A 142 -18.21 19.31 -12.96
C GLU A 142 -18.07 20.83 -13.07
N LEU A 143 -17.50 21.46 -12.04
CA LEU A 143 -17.34 22.91 -11.95
C LEU A 143 -15.99 23.36 -12.51
N GLU A 144 -14.92 22.63 -12.16
CA GLU A 144 -13.56 23.07 -12.43
C GLU A 144 -12.89 22.36 -13.61
N LYS A 145 -13.26 21.10 -13.88
CA LYS A 145 -12.63 20.23 -14.88
C LYS A 145 -11.10 20.10 -14.73
N ARG A 146 -10.60 20.23 -13.50
CA ARG A 146 -9.19 20.04 -13.13
C ARG A 146 -8.97 18.66 -12.53
N TYR A 147 -7.78 18.10 -12.71
CA TYR A 147 -7.35 16.84 -12.11
C TYR A 147 -6.87 17.03 -10.68
N ALA A 148 -6.79 15.91 -9.96
CA ALA A 148 -6.16 15.81 -8.67
C ALA A 148 -4.86 14.98 -8.78
N ILE A 149 -3.88 15.28 -7.94
CA ILE A 149 -2.66 14.49 -7.80
C ILE A 149 -2.56 13.99 -6.36
N ALA A 150 -2.36 12.69 -6.21
CA ALA A 150 -1.98 12.08 -4.94
C ALA A 150 -0.52 11.61 -5.03
N VAL A 151 0.29 11.98 -4.05
CA VAL A 151 1.70 11.57 -3.94
C VAL A 151 1.86 10.70 -2.70
N MET A 152 2.53 9.56 -2.84
CA MET A 152 2.84 8.64 -1.76
C MET A 152 4.35 8.45 -1.77
N ALA A 153 5.04 8.88 -0.72
CA ALA A 153 6.50 8.89 -0.74
C ALA A 153 7.07 8.77 0.66
N ASP A 154 8.16 8.03 0.79
CA ASP A 154 8.84 7.83 2.06
C ASP A 154 10.29 7.36 1.90
N ILE A 155 11.05 7.58 2.97
CA ILE A 155 12.39 7.05 3.19
C ILE A 155 12.33 6.24 4.50
N ALA A 156 12.20 4.92 4.39
CA ALA A 156 12.08 4.02 5.53
C ALA A 156 13.46 3.62 6.05
N VAL A 157 13.88 4.25 7.15
CA VAL A 157 15.17 4.02 7.80
C VAL A 157 14.99 3.53 9.24
N TYR A 158 15.88 2.63 9.64
CA TYR A 158 15.92 2.04 10.97
C TYR A 158 17.36 2.04 11.51
N GLY A 159 17.48 2.11 12.83
CA GLY A 159 18.76 1.97 13.52
C GLY A 159 19.42 0.62 13.25
N ALA A 160 20.67 0.45 13.69
CA ALA A 160 21.34 -0.85 13.62
C ALA A 160 20.53 -1.90 14.38
N GLY A 161 20.35 -3.09 13.79
CA GLY A 161 19.57 -4.17 14.38
C GLY A 161 18.60 -4.83 13.39
N PRO A 162 17.70 -5.68 13.90
CA PRO A 162 16.94 -6.62 13.08
C PRO A 162 15.94 -5.98 12.11
N ALA A 163 15.57 -4.71 12.32
CA ALA A 163 14.62 -4.00 11.45
C ALA A 163 15.31 -3.32 10.24
N ARG A 164 16.63 -3.09 10.27
CA ARG A 164 17.35 -2.37 9.21
C ARG A 164 17.14 -2.96 7.83
N CYS A 165 17.19 -4.29 7.73
CA CYS A 165 16.98 -5.04 6.47
C CYS A 165 15.57 -4.90 5.87
N THR A 166 14.63 -4.27 6.58
CA THR A 166 13.25 -4.03 6.11
C THR A 166 13.00 -2.59 5.68
N GLY A 167 14.05 -1.77 5.56
CA GLY A 167 13.96 -0.41 5.01
C GLY A 167 13.64 -0.38 3.52
N GLY A 168 13.69 0.81 2.95
CA GLY A 168 13.40 1.05 1.54
C GLY A 168 13.08 2.53 1.29
N ALA A 169 13.11 2.96 0.04
CA ALA A 169 12.74 4.33 -0.31
C ALA A 169 12.09 4.40 -1.69
N GLY A 170 11.14 5.31 -1.84
CA GLY A 170 10.47 5.51 -3.12
C GLY A 170 9.35 6.53 -3.04
N ALA A 171 8.93 7.00 -4.23
CA ALA A 171 7.80 7.90 -4.38
C ALA A 171 6.92 7.47 -5.56
N PHE A 172 5.62 7.49 -5.37
CA PHE A 172 4.60 7.16 -6.35
C PHE A 172 3.68 8.38 -6.49
N ALA A 173 3.33 8.76 -7.71
CA ALA A 173 2.33 9.79 -7.97
C ALA A 173 1.20 9.24 -8.85
N ALA A 174 -0.03 9.48 -8.42
CA ALA A 174 -1.24 9.18 -9.18
C ALA A 174 -1.90 10.46 -9.67
N LEU A 175 -2.13 10.54 -10.98
CA LEU A 175 -3.06 11.49 -11.58
C LEU A 175 -4.48 10.93 -11.47
N VAL A 176 -5.38 11.67 -10.82
CA VAL A 176 -6.74 11.24 -10.53
C VAL A 176 -7.75 12.11 -11.29
N GLY A 177 -8.74 11.46 -11.90
CA GLY A 177 -9.81 12.12 -12.65
C GLY A 177 -10.81 11.12 -13.22
N PRO A 178 -11.83 11.59 -13.95
CA PRO A 178 -12.78 10.71 -14.65
C PRO A 178 -12.15 10.09 -15.91
N ASN A 179 -12.84 9.11 -16.49
CA ASN A 179 -12.33 8.28 -17.59
C ASN A 179 -10.98 7.65 -17.21
N ALA A 180 -10.89 7.13 -15.98
CA ALA A 180 -9.72 6.49 -15.45
C ALA A 180 -9.48 5.11 -16.06
N VAL A 181 -8.21 4.74 -16.18
CA VAL A 181 -7.80 3.37 -16.54
C VAL A 181 -8.04 2.44 -15.36
N LEU A 182 -7.90 2.97 -14.14
CA LEU A 182 -8.19 2.28 -12.89
C LEU A 182 -9.28 3.03 -12.13
N SER A 183 -10.53 2.69 -12.40
CA SER A 183 -11.68 3.25 -11.71
C SER A 183 -11.80 2.70 -10.28
N PHE A 184 -12.19 3.55 -9.34
CA PHE A 184 -12.45 3.13 -7.97
C PHE A 184 -13.88 2.63 -7.81
N GLU A 185 -14.01 1.48 -7.15
CA GLU A 185 -15.31 0.90 -6.84
C GLU A 185 -16.01 1.67 -5.71
N ARG A 186 -16.91 2.57 -6.10
CA ARG A 186 -17.65 3.42 -5.16
C ARG A 186 -18.43 2.58 -4.15
N GLY A 187 -18.36 2.99 -2.89
CA GLY A 187 -19.04 2.34 -1.76
C GLY A 187 -18.28 1.17 -1.14
N LEU A 188 -17.25 0.63 -1.79
CA LEU A 188 -16.54 -0.57 -1.33
C LEU A 188 -15.23 -0.29 -0.58
N ARG A 189 -15.00 0.94 -0.10
CA ARG A 189 -13.88 1.23 0.81
C ARG A 189 -14.22 0.71 2.21
N ALA A 190 -13.38 -0.12 2.81
CA ALA A 190 -13.48 -0.53 4.22
C ALA A 190 -12.27 -0.01 5.00
N ALA A 191 -12.47 0.33 6.27
CA ALA A 191 -11.42 0.85 7.14
C ALA A 191 -11.61 0.29 8.55
N TYR A 192 -10.49 -0.10 9.15
CA TYR A 192 -10.39 -0.48 10.55
C TYR A 192 -9.30 0.40 11.18
N MET A 193 -9.67 1.20 12.17
CA MET A 193 -8.78 2.12 12.86
C MET A 193 -8.96 1.96 14.36
N VAL A 194 -7.85 1.74 15.07
CA VAL A 194 -7.83 1.52 16.52
C VAL A 194 -6.58 2.16 17.11
N ASP A 195 -6.65 2.53 18.39
CA ASP A 195 -5.53 3.10 19.13
C ASP A 195 -4.58 1.99 19.60
N VAL A 196 -3.36 1.97 19.07
CA VAL A 196 -2.31 0.99 19.37
C VAL A 196 -0.93 1.65 19.26
N TYR A 197 0.02 1.18 20.08
CA TYR A 197 1.42 1.60 20.06
C TYR A 197 2.32 0.48 19.56
N ASP A 198 2.08 0.00 18.34
CA ASP A 198 2.84 -1.08 17.72
C ASP A 198 4.06 -0.56 16.93
N PHE A 199 3.90 0.57 16.24
CA PHE A 199 4.94 1.29 15.52
C PHE A 199 4.65 2.79 15.58
N TYR A 200 5.59 3.58 16.12
CA TYR A 200 5.39 5.03 16.24
C TYR A 200 6.71 5.80 16.31
N LYS A 201 6.64 7.09 15.93
CA LYS A 201 7.77 8.04 15.98
C LYS A 201 7.42 9.16 16.97
N PRO A 202 7.69 8.96 18.28
CA PRO A 202 7.31 9.94 19.29
C PRO A 202 8.18 11.20 19.17
N SER A 203 7.66 12.35 19.63
CA SER A 203 8.50 13.55 19.75
C SER A 203 9.51 13.34 20.87
N GLN A 204 10.79 13.37 20.52
CA GLN A 204 11.90 13.18 21.46
C GLN A 204 12.72 14.47 21.61
N PRO A 205 13.42 14.67 22.75
CA PRO A 205 14.31 15.82 22.94
C PRO A 205 15.44 15.86 21.90
N VAL A 206 15.96 14.68 21.54
CA VAL A 206 16.91 14.50 20.44
C VAL A 206 16.12 13.97 19.24
N PRO A 207 16.05 14.70 18.11
CA PRO A 207 15.39 14.21 16.91
C PRO A 207 16.02 12.90 16.42
N SER A 208 15.18 11.92 16.09
CA SER A 208 15.58 10.66 15.50
C SER A 208 14.60 10.33 14.38
N GLU A 209 15.14 9.84 13.26
CA GLU A 209 14.34 9.32 12.14
C GLU A 209 13.83 7.90 12.44
N TYR A 210 14.45 7.22 13.41
CA TYR A 210 14.14 5.84 13.74
C TYR A 210 12.87 5.72 14.59
N PRO A 211 11.96 4.81 14.22
CA PRO A 211 10.75 4.55 14.98
C PRO A 211 11.01 3.72 16.24
N VAL A 212 10.10 3.83 17.21
CA VAL A 212 9.91 2.82 18.26
C VAL A 212 9.01 1.73 17.68
N VAL A 213 9.45 0.46 17.77
CA VAL A 213 8.78 -0.66 17.11
C VAL A 213 8.67 -1.85 18.05
N GLU A 214 7.43 -2.27 18.32
CA GLU A 214 7.10 -3.52 18.99
C GLU A 214 6.79 -4.58 17.94
N GLY A 215 7.83 -5.27 17.44
CA GLY A 215 7.72 -6.11 16.23
C GLY A 215 6.61 -7.17 16.28
N GLN A 216 6.40 -7.84 17.42
CA GLN A 216 5.31 -8.82 17.56
C GLN A 216 3.93 -8.14 17.57
N ALA A 217 3.80 -7.00 18.26
CA ALA A 217 2.56 -6.23 18.28
C ALA A 217 2.22 -5.71 16.88
N SER A 218 3.21 -5.24 16.11
CA SER A 218 2.96 -4.71 14.77
C SER A 218 2.51 -5.78 13.78
N LEU A 219 3.08 -6.99 13.86
CA LEU A 219 2.61 -8.13 13.07
C LEU A 219 1.17 -8.53 13.43
N GLN A 220 0.83 -8.54 14.72
CA GLN A 220 -0.53 -8.84 15.18
C GLN A 220 -1.52 -7.76 14.71
N SER A 221 -1.22 -6.48 14.95
CA SER A 221 -2.05 -5.34 14.55
C SER A 221 -2.31 -5.34 13.04
N TYR A 222 -1.28 -5.60 12.23
CA TYR A 222 -1.40 -5.69 10.79
C TYR A 222 -2.37 -6.81 10.35
N LEU A 223 -2.21 -8.02 10.88
CA LEU A 223 -3.05 -9.17 10.49
C LEU A 223 -4.50 -9.03 11.00
N THR A 224 -4.69 -8.46 12.20
CA THR A 224 -6.03 -8.10 12.70
C THR A 224 -6.69 -7.04 11.81
N ALA A 225 -5.96 -6.01 11.39
CA ALA A 225 -6.51 -4.98 10.50
C ALA A 225 -6.88 -5.55 9.12
N VAL A 226 -6.08 -6.46 8.57
CA VAL A 226 -6.40 -7.19 7.32
C VAL A 226 -7.70 -7.98 7.48
N ASP A 227 -7.83 -8.71 8.59
CA ASP A 227 -9.01 -9.53 8.87
C ASP A 227 -10.29 -8.68 8.95
N GLU A 228 -10.27 -7.65 9.81
CA GLU A 228 -11.43 -6.79 10.04
C GLU A 228 -11.78 -5.97 8.78
N THR A 229 -10.79 -5.46 8.06
CA THR A 229 -11.03 -4.70 6.83
C THR A 229 -11.66 -5.56 5.74
N TYR A 230 -11.23 -6.82 5.57
CA TYR A 230 -11.83 -7.71 4.58
C TYR A 230 -13.25 -8.13 4.95
N LYS A 231 -13.52 -8.44 6.22
CA LYS A 231 -14.91 -8.69 6.69
C LYS A 231 -15.82 -7.50 6.39
N LEU A 232 -15.36 -6.28 6.71
CA LEU A 232 -16.11 -5.04 6.45
C LEU A 232 -16.30 -4.80 4.95
N TYR A 233 -15.30 -5.10 4.12
CA TYR A 233 -15.39 -5.04 2.66
C TYR A 233 -16.50 -5.96 2.14
N CYS A 234 -16.48 -7.24 2.53
CA CYS A 234 -17.48 -8.22 2.12
C CYS A 234 -18.89 -7.83 2.59
N GLN A 235 -19.02 -7.29 3.82
CA GLN A 235 -20.29 -6.77 4.33
C GLN A 235 -20.81 -5.59 3.51
N LYS A 236 -19.93 -4.66 3.10
CA LYS A 236 -20.29 -3.53 2.24
C LYS A 236 -20.70 -4.00 0.85
N ALA A 237 -19.98 -4.94 0.25
CA ALA A 237 -20.34 -5.55 -1.04
C ALA A 237 -21.74 -6.17 -0.98
N LYS A 238 -22.02 -6.98 0.05
CA LYS A 238 -23.34 -7.58 0.24
C LYS A 238 -24.42 -6.54 0.47
N LYS A 239 -24.19 -5.55 1.35
CA LYS A 239 -25.18 -4.53 1.70
C LYS A 239 -25.50 -3.57 0.55
N LEU A 240 -24.48 -3.15 -0.20
CA LEU A 240 -24.62 -2.07 -1.19
C LEU A 240 -24.83 -2.58 -2.62
N ARG A 241 -24.42 -3.82 -2.91
CA ARG A 241 -24.44 -4.40 -4.25
C ARG A 241 -25.09 -5.79 -4.33
N ASP A 242 -25.49 -6.35 -3.20
CA ASP A 242 -26.02 -7.72 -3.09
C ASP A 242 -25.02 -8.84 -3.50
N GLU A 243 -23.73 -8.51 -3.57
CA GLU A 243 -22.66 -9.41 -3.99
C GLU A 243 -22.08 -10.23 -2.82
N VAL A 244 -21.81 -11.52 -3.06
CA VAL A 244 -21.08 -12.37 -2.11
C VAL A 244 -19.66 -12.55 -2.63
N ILE A 245 -18.75 -11.70 -2.15
CA ILE A 245 -17.36 -11.66 -2.61
C ILE A 245 -16.47 -12.65 -1.85
N ASN A 246 -15.57 -13.29 -2.57
CA ASN A 246 -14.44 -14.09 -2.09
C ASN A 246 -13.16 -13.74 -2.88
N ILE A 247 -12.00 -14.29 -2.49
CA ILE A 247 -10.72 -13.93 -3.10
C ILE A 247 -10.64 -14.29 -4.60
N SER A 248 -11.38 -15.31 -5.05
CA SER A 248 -11.35 -15.72 -6.45
C SER A 248 -11.92 -14.66 -7.39
N ASP A 249 -12.74 -13.74 -6.90
CA ASP A 249 -13.36 -12.66 -7.66
C ASP A 249 -12.36 -11.55 -8.06
N PHE A 250 -11.17 -11.49 -7.43
CA PHE A 250 -10.14 -10.49 -7.74
C PHE A 250 -9.08 -10.99 -8.73
N ASP A 251 -8.77 -10.21 -9.76
CA ASP A 251 -7.64 -10.47 -10.67
C ASP A 251 -6.26 -10.40 -9.99
N GLY A 252 -6.16 -9.64 -8.90
CA GLY A 252 -4.97 -9.49 -8.09
C GLY A 252 -5.34 -8.94 -6.72
N VAL A 253 -4.64 -9.37 -5.68
CA VAL A 253 -4.84 -8.93 -4.30
C VAL A 253 -3.53 -8.34 -3.79
N PHE A 254 -3.55 -7.03 -3.56
CA PHE A 254 -2.37 -6.27 -3.15
C PHE A 254 -2.48 -5.86 -1.68
N PHE A 255 -1.32 -5.78 -1.03
CA PHE A 255 -1.20 -5.48 0.39
C PHE A 255 -0.15 -4.40 0.62
N HIS A 256 -0.19 -3.67 1.72
CA HIS A 256 1.03 -2.98 2.14
C HIS A 256 2.13 -4.03 2.42
N CYS A 257 3.36 -3.81 1.95
CA CYS A 257 4.44 -4.79 2.04
C CYS A 257 5.64 -4.22 2.80
N PRO A 258 5.68 -4.40 4.13
CA PRO A 258 6.93 -4.22 4.89
C PRO A 258 7.99 -5.23 4.47
N PHE A 259 7.55 -6.47 4.24
CA PHE A 259 8.33 -7.55 3.64
C PHE A 259 7.42 -8.65 3.11
N THR A 260 7.88 -9.36 2.08
CA THR A 260 7.08 -10.31 1.28
C THR A 260 6.46 -11.43 2.11
N ARG A 261 7.17 -11.95 3.12
CA ARG A 261 6.64 -13.02 3.98
C ARG A 261 5.42 -12.59 4.80
N LEU A 262 5.30 -11.32 5.16
CA LEU A 262 4.10 -10.80 5.84
C LEU A 262 2.89 -10.76 4.89
N VAL A 263 3.11 -10.38 3.64
CA VAL A 263 2.06 -10.37 2.61
C VAL A 263 1.49 -11.77 2.39
N GLN A 264 2.33 -12.80 2.39
CA GLN A 264 1.87 -14.19 2.30
C GLN A 264 0.96 -14.59 3.47
N LYS A 265 1.31 -14.19 4.69
CA LYS A 265 0.46 -14.41 5.88
C LYS A 265 -0.86 -13.64 5.76
N ALA A 266 -0.83 -12.41 5.24
CA ALA A 266 -2.02 -11.58 5.04
C ALA A 266 -3.03 -12.22 4.08
N LEU A 267 -2.56 -12.76 2.95
CA LEU A 267 -3.41 -13.52 2.03
C LEU A 267 -3.98 -14.77 2.70
N GLY A 268 -3.16 -15.45 3.52
CA GLY A 268 -3.61 -16.58 4.34
C GLY A 268 -4.77 -16.21 5.28
N VAL A 269 -4.75 -15.03 5.89
CA VAL A 269 -5.85 -14.52 6.73
C VAL A 269 -7.12 -14.34 5.91
N LEU A 270 -7.04 -13.78 4.71
CA LEU A 270 -8.21 -13.66 3.82
C LEU A 270 -8.79 -15.04 3.49
N ALA A 271 -7.93 -15.99 3.15
CA ALA A 271 -8.33 -17.36 2.80
C ALA A 271 -9.03 -18.06 3.97
N PHE A 272 -8.57 -17.81 5.19
CA PHE A 272 -9.21 -18.31 6.40
C PHE A 272 -10.60 -17.70 6.63
N ILE A 273 -10.80 -16.42 6.29
CA ILE A 273 -12.11 -15.77 6.37
C ILE A 273 -13.08 -16.40 5.37
N ASP A 274 -12.65 -16.60 4.13
CA ASP A 274 -13.47 -17.28 3.12
C ASP A 274 -13.77 -18.73 3.53
N PHE A 275 -12.78 -19.42 4.10
CA PHE A 275 -12.96 -20.76 4.69
C PHE A 275 -14.07 -20.79 5.74
N LYS A 276 -14.01 -19.87 6.71
CA LYS A 276 -15.03 -19.73 7.78
C LYS A 276 -16.42 -19.37 7.26
N ARG A 277 -16.49 -18.69 6.10
CA ARG A 277 -17.74 -18.33 5.43
C ARG A 277 -18.28 -19.46 4.54
N GLY A 278 -17.58 -20.59 4.44
CA GLY A 278 -17.93 -21.71 3.58
C GLY A 278 -17.64 -21.49 2.09
N LEU A 279 -16.86 -20.47 1.74
CA LEU A 279 -16.52 -20.10 0.36
C LEU A 279 -15.22 -20.78 -0.06
N ASN A 280 -15.25 -22.12 -0.17
CA ASN A 280 -14.02 -22.93 -0.17
C ASN A 280 -13.54 -23.39 -1.55
N SER A 281 -14.34 -23.21 -2.61
CA SER A 281 -14.08 -23.80 -3.94
C SER A 281 -12.76 -23.38 -4.58
N HIS A 282 -12.21 -22.25 -4.17
CA HIS A 282 -10.96 -21.69 -4.70
C HIS A 282 -9.75 -21.92 -3.78
N LEU A 283 -9.96 -22.51 -2.61
CA LEU A 283 -8.91 -22.80 -1.63
C LEU A 283 -8.28 -24.18 -1.91
N ALA A 284 -7.03 -24.36 -1.47
CA ALA A 284 -6.32 -25.64 -1.55
C ALA A 284 -6.41 -26.40 -0.21
N ASP A 285 -6.21 -27.73 -0.23
CA ASP A 285 -5.97 -28.56 0.96
C ASP A 285 -6.90 -28.33 2.18
N ILE A 286 -8.17 -27.99 1.95
CA ILE A 286 -9.12 -27.58 3.02
C ILE A 286 -9.33 -28.65 4.09
N GLU A 287 -9.11 -29.93 3.78
CA GLU A 287 -9.18 -31.05 4.71
C GLU A 287 -8.17 -30.94 5.86
N ARG A 288 -7.12 -30.12 5.69
CA ARG A 288 -6.11 -29.83 6.72
C ARG A 288 -6.49 -28.65 7.61
N ALA A 289 -7.47 -27.83 7.21
CA ALA A 289 -8.00 -26.72 7.99
C ALA A 289 -9.05 -27.20 9.03
N LYS A 290 -8.78 -28.31 9.73
CA LYS A 290 -9.73 -28.85 10.72
C LYS A 290 -9.88 -27.90 11.91
N PRO A 291 -11.12 -27.53 12.30
CA PRO A 291 -11.38 -26.54 13.34
C PRO A 291 -10.79 -26.88 14.72
N SER A 292 -10.63 -28.17 15.05
CA SER A 292 -10.31 -28.63 16.40
C SER A 292 -8.91 -28.26 16.92
N ALA A 293 -7.99 -27.81 16.07
CA ALA A 293 -6.65 -27.40 16.49
C ALA A 293 -6.52 -25.90 16.83
N PHE A 294 -7.51 -25.07 16.48
CA PHE A 294 -7.38 -23.60 16.49
C PHE A 294 -8.54 -22.87 17.17
N LEU A 295 -9.51 -23.59 17.74
CA LEU A 295 -10.58 -23.03 18.56
C LEU A 295 -10.03 -22.59 19.92
N LEU A 296 -9.21 -21.53 19.90
CA LEU A 296 -9.29 -20.53 20.97
C LEU A 296 -10.60 -19.78 20.74
N GLU A 297 -11.28 -19.42 21.83
CA GLU A 297 -12.55 -18.67 21.86
C GLU A 297 -12.76 -17.73 20.66
N PRO A 298 -13.99 -17.57 20.12
CA PRO A 298 -14.31 -16.80 18.91
C PRO A 298 -13.75 -15.37 18.81
N ARG A 299 -13.22 -14.82 19.91
CA ARG A 299 -12.70 -13.45 20.04
C ARG A 299 -11.18 -13.31 19.95
N GLU A 300 -10.38 -14.38 20.04
CA GLU A 300 -8.92 -14.23 20.06
C GLU A 300 -8.22 -15.25 19.14
N LEU A 301 -8.38 -15.05 17.83
CA LEU A 301 -7.49 -15.69 16.85
C LEU A 301 -6.06 -15.17 17.08
N ASN A 302 -5.19 -16.06 17.54
CA ASN A 302 -3.77 -15.76 17.63
C ASN A 302 -3.12 -15.84 16.24
N TYR A 303 -3.12 -14.72 15.51
CA TYR A 303 -2.49 -14.61 14.19
C TYR A 303 -0.97 -14.86 14.22
N MET A 304 -0.36 -14.83 15.41
CA MET A 304 1.06 -15.15 15.62
C MET A 304 1.33 -16.64 15.78
N SER A 305 0.30 -17.49 15.86
CA SER A 305 0.46 -18.94 15.94
C SER A 305 1.15 -19.50 14.68
N ARG A 306 2.23 -20.27 14.89
CA ARG A 306 2.96 -20.95 13.80
C ARG A 306 2.07 -21.93 13.05
N ASP A 307 1.22 -22.64 13.77
CA ASP A 307 0.30 -23.61 13.18
C ASP A 307 -0.79 -22.91 12.36
N PHE A 308 -1.28 -21.76 12.84
CA PHE A 308 -2.23 -20.93 12.09
C PHE A 308 -1.59 -20.40 10.80
N ALA A 309 -0.38 -19.84 10.88
CA ALA A 309 0.35 -19.35 9.72
C ALA A 309 0.64 -20.47 8.70
N LYS A 310 1.00 -21.67 9.17
CA LYS A 310 1.26 -22.84 8.31
C LYS A 310 -0.01 -23.28 7.59
N MET A 311 -1.10 -23.45 8.31
CA MET A 311 -2.39 -23.87 7.76
C MET A 311 -2.92 -22.84 6.74
N THR A 312 -2.92 -21.55 7.10
CA THR A 312 -3.39 -20.48 6.21
C THR A 312 -2.54 -20.33 4.95
N THR A 313 -1.22 -20.53 5.05
CA THR A 313 -0.32 -20.54 3.88
C THR A 313 -0.60 -21.74 2.96
N GLN A 314 -0.93 -22.90 3.52
CA GLN A 314 -1.27 -24.09 2.73
C GLN A 314 -2.58 -23.89 1.97
N ILE A 315 -3.65 -23.47 2.64
CA ILE A 315 -4.95 -23.29 1.97
C ILE A 315 -4.96 -22.17 0.94
N SER A 316 -4.07 -21.18 1.09
CA SER A 316 -3.92 -20.06 0.17
C SER A 316 -2.82 -20.28 -0.89
N ALA A 317 -2.13 -21.42 -0.92
CA ALA A 317 -0.96 -21.62 -1.79
C ALA A 317 -1.23 -21.39 -3.29
N LYS A 318 -2.39 -21.84 -3.78
CA LYS A 318 -2.82 -21.58 -5.16
C LYS A 318 -3.10 -20.09 -5.40
N LEU A 319 -3.76 -19.43 -4.46
CA LEU A 319 -4.04 -17.99 -4.56
C LEU A 319 -2.77 -17.16 -4.50
N TRP A 320 -1.80 -17.55 -3.67
CA TRP A 320 -0.51 -16.87 -3.52
C TRP A 320 0.18 -16.72 -4.87
N THR A 321 0.39 -17.85 -5.56
CA THR A 321 1.08 -17.89 -6.87
C THR A 321 0.30 -17.19 -7.99
N GLN A 322 -1.04 -17.16 -7.91
CA GLN A 322 -1.90 -16.65 -8.98
C GLN A 322 -2.27 -15.17 -8.83
N LYS A 323 -2.44 -14.68 -7.59
CA LYS A 323 -3.10 -13.40 -7.31
C LYS A 323 -2.25 -12.40 -6.52
N THR A 324 -1.10 -12.80 -5.96
CA THR A 324 -0.30 -11.91 -5.09
C THR A 324 1.19 -11.96 -5.35
N GLU A 325 1.82 -13.14 -5.32
CA GLU A 325 3.27 -13.30 -5.44
C GLU A 325 3.89 -12.65 -6.69
N PRO A 326 3.33 -12.82 -7.90
CA PRO A 326 3.92 -12.22 -9.10
C PRO A 326 3.99 -10.69 -9.03
N PHE A 327 3.13 -10.09 -8.22
CA PHE A 327 3.02 -8.64 -8.10
C PHE A 327 3.96 -8.06 -7.03
N LEU A 328 4.71 -8.90 -6.31
CA LEU A 328 5.69 -8.44 -5.31
C LEU A 328 7.08 -8.19 -5.91
N LEU A 329 7.24 -8.31 -7.24
CA LEU A 329 8.51 -8.12 -7.95
C LEU A 329 9.27 -6.86 -7.52
N LEU A 330 8.60 -5.70 -7.51
CA LEU A 330 9.23 -4.45 -7.13
C LEU A 330 9.49 -4.37 -5.62
N ASN A 331 8.57 -4.85 -4.78
CA ASN A 331 8.76 -4.84 -3.32
C ASN A 331 9.99 -5.64 -2.89
N ARG A 332 10.25 -6.80 -3.53
CA ARG A 332 11.44 -7.61 -3.25
C ARG A 332 12.75 -6.88 -3.54
N ARG A 333 12.73 -5.93 -4.48
CA ARG A 333 13.92 -5.21 -4.95
C ARG A 333 14.10 -3.81 -4.34
N ILE A 334 13.00 -3.22 -3.89
CA ILE A 334 12.98 -1.85 -3.36
C ILE A 334 13.00 -1.89 -1.84
N GLY A 335 12.42 -2.92 -1.23
CA GLY A 335 12.12 -2.97 0.20
C GLY A 335 10.82 -2.23 0.54
N ASN A 336 10.73 -1.77 1.79
CA ASN A 336 9.55 -1.08 2.30
C ASN A 336 9.60 0.42 1.97
N ALA A 337 8.86 0.86 0.96
CA ALA A 337 8.69 2.29 0.65
C ALA A 337 7.52 2.94 1.42
N TYR A 338 7.20 2.45 2.62
CA TYR A 338 6.06 2.86 3.48
C TYR A 338 4.78 3.16 2.69
N THR A 339 4.37 4.43 2.58
CA THR A 339 3.11 4.83 1.93
C THR A 339 3.04 4.43 0.45
N ALA A 340 4.18 4.32 -0.24
CA ALA A 340 4.26 3.88 -1.63
C ALA A 340 4.24 2.34 -1.79
N SER A 341 4.49 1.59 -0.71
CA SER A 341 4.76 0.14 -0.78
C SER A 341 3.63 -0.69 -1.38
N LEU A 342 2.36 -0.36 -1.09
CA LEU A 342 1.20 -1.02 -1.72
C LEU A 342 1.20 -0.81 -3.25
N TYR A 343 1.53 0.40 -3.69
CA TYR A 343 1.42 0.83 -5.08
C TYR A 343 2.53 0.27 -5.98
N LEU A 344 3.62 -0.22 -5.40
CA LEU A 344 4.62 -1.01 -6.11
C LEU A 344 4.02 -2.31 -6.70
N GLN A 345 3.03 -2.91 -6.02
CA GLN A 345 2.34 -4.09 -6.54
C GLN A 345 1.43 -3.75 -7.72
N LEU A 346 0.80 -2.57 -7.68
CA LEU A 346 -0.01 -2.08 -8.80
C LEU A 346 0.84 -1.90 -10.07
N ILE A 347 2.05 -1.37 -9.95
CA ILE A 347 2.97 -1.25 -11.09
C ILE A 347 3.44 -2.62 -11.55
N SER A 348 3.81 -3.50 -10.61
CA SER A 348 4.23 -4.88 -10.92
C SER A 348 3.14 -5.65 -11.65
N PHE A 349 1.86 -5.45 -11.29
CA PHE A 349 0.72 -6.03 -11.99
C PHE A 349 0.68 -5.67 -13.48
N PHE A 350 0.90 -4.40 -13.83
CA PHE A 350 0.96 -3.98 -15.22
C PHE A 350 2.16 -4.55 -15.97
N ILE A 351 3.33 -4.64 -15.30
CA ILE A 351 4.54 -5.24 -15.88
C ILE A 351 4.29 -6.71 -16.21
N VAL A 352 3.79 -7.50 -15.25
CA VAL A 352 3.54 -8.93 -15.40
C VAL A 352 2.48 -9.20 -16.48
N ARG A 353 1.36 -8.47 -16.47
CA ARG A 353 0.29 -8.61 -17.48
C ARG A 353 0.74 -8.24 -18.89
N ARG A 354 1.73 -7.35 -19.03
CA ARG A 354 2.35 -7.03 -20.33
C ARG A 354 3.26 -8.16 -20.80
N MET A 355 4.09 -8.70 -19.90
CA MET A 355 4.97 -9.83 -20.21
C MET A 355 4.20 -11.10 -20.58
N SER A 356 3.03 -11.36 -20.00
CA SER A 356 2.21 -12.53 -20.34
C SER A 356 1.49 -12.42 -21.70
N LYS A 357 1.48 -11.23 -22.32
CA LYS A 357 0.87 -10.98 -23.65
C LYS A 357 1.88 -10.94 -24.79
N LEU A 358 3.18 -10.89 -24.45
CA LEU A 358 4.31 -11.02 -25.38
C LEU A 358 4.71 -12.49 -25.42
#